data_AF-R5GYT6-F1
#
_entry.id   AF-R5GYT6-F1
#
_cell.length_a   1.000
_cell.length_b   1.000
_cell.length_c   1.000
_cell.angle_alpha   90.00
_cell.angle_beta   90.00
_cell.angle_gamma   90.00
#
_symmetry.space_group_name_H-M   'P 1'
#
loop_
_entity.id
_entity.type
_entity.pdbx_description
1 polymer ?
#
loop_
_entity_poly.entity_id
_entity_poly.type
_entity_poly.pdbx_seq_one_letter_code
_entity_poly.pdbx_strand_id
1 'polypeptide(L)' 'MAKTELGEKDLLNPNETILLFDLSSRKFLALIRSGTKLDFIAFYGGRRLIIRTIFEKYLDEHAELRRRKTWQH' A
#
# COMPACT_ATOMS: atom_id res chain seq x y z
N MET A 1 11.38 -9.25 -10.12
CA MET A 1 10.04 -8.66 -10.25
C MET A 1 10.21 -7.16 -10.34
N ALA A 2 10.08 -6.61 -11.55
CA ALA A 2 10.29 -5.20 -11.80
C ALA A 2 9.09 -4.39 -11.26
N LYS A 3 9.32 -3.15 -10.80
CA LYS A 3 8.24 -2.22 -10.43
C LYS A 3 7.20 -2.05 -11.54
N THR A 4 7.63 -2.21 -12.80
CA THR A 4 6.80 -2.22 -14.01
C THR A 4 5.68 -3.28 -13.95
N GLU A 5 5.97 -4.51 -13.54
CA GLU A 5 4.97 -5.60 -13.48
C GLU A 5 3.91 -5.35 -12.39
N LEU A 6 4.27 -4.64 -11.31
CA LEU A 6 3.35 -4.33 -10.23
C LEU A 6 2.34 -3.23 -10.61
N GLY A 7 2.70 -2.34 -11.53
CA GLY A 7 1.83 -1.27 -12.02
C GLY A 7 0.64 -1.80 -12.84
N GLU A 8 0.75 -2.99 -13.41
CA GLU A 8 -0.29 -3.61 -14.25
C GLU A 8 -1.34 -4.38 -13.43
N LYS A 9 -1.03 -4.75 -12.18
CA LYS A 9 -1.92 -5.56 -11.33
C LYS A 9 -2.98 -4.70 -10.66
N ASP A 10 -4.25 -5.13 -10.70
CA ASP A 10 -5.33 -4.43 -10.00
C ASP A 10 -5.40 -4.77 -8.50
N LEU A 11 -4.95 -5.96 -8.13
CA LEU A 11 -4.88 -6.43 -6.74
C LEU A 11 -3.42 -6.72 -6.35
N LEU A 12 -3.00 -6.10 -5.26
CA LEU A 12 -1.65 -6.22 -4.70
C LEU A 12 -1.71 -6.87 -3.33
N ASN A 13 -0.72 -7.68 -2.99
CA ASN A 13 -0.49 -8.04 -1.60
C ASN A 13 0.17 -6.87 -0.83
N PRO A 14 0.17 -6.90 0.51
CA PRO A 14 0.73 -5.80 1.30
C PRO A 14 2.20 -5.49 0.99
N ASN A 15 3.03 -6.50 0.68
CA ASN A 15 4.44 -6.29 0.35
C ASN A 15 4.61 -5.63 -1.02
N GLU A 16 3.85 -6.08 -2.02
CA GLU A 16 3.81 -5.46 -3.36
C GLU A 16 3.40 -3.99 -3.27
N THR A 17 2.39 -3.69 -2.44
CA THR A 17 1.90 -2.33 -2.22
C THR A 17 2.99 -1.43 -1.62
N ILE A 18 3.68 -1.92 -0.58
CA ILE A 18 4.80 -1.19 0.05
C ILE A 18 5.89 -0.85 -0.96
N LEU A 19 6.26 -1.81 -1.81
CA LEU A 19 7.30 -1.64 -2.82
C LEU A 19 6.88 -0.67 -3.94
N LEU A 20 5.65 -0.83 -4.45
CA LEU A 20 5.15 -0.02 -5.56
C LEU A 20 5.04 1.46 -5.16
N PHE A 21 4.47 1.74 -3.99
CA PHE A 21 4.15 3.08 -3.52
C PHE A 21 5.20 3.71 -2.60
N ASP A 22 6.35 3.04 -2.39
CA ASP A 22 7.44 3.52 -1.53
C ASP A 22 6.98 3.84 -0.09
N LEU A 23 6.22 2.92 0.50
CA LEU A 23 5.58 3.11 1.80
C LEU A 23 6.51 2.77 2.96
N SER A 24 6.29 3.43 4.09
CA SER A 24 6.84 2.96 5.37
C SER A 24 6.11 1.69 5.81
N SER A 25 6.78 0.54 5.74
CA SER A 25 6.19 -0.77 6.09
C SER A 25 5.49 -0.75 7.45
N ARG A 26 6.09 -0.14 8.48
CA ARG A 26 5.51 -0.06 9.84
C ARG A 26 4.14 0.64 9.83
N LYS A 27 4.07 1.83 9.22
CA LYS A 27 2.85 2.66 9.17
C LYS A 27 1.75 1.97 8.37
N PHE A 28 2.07 1.50 7.17
CA PHE A 28 1.10 0.84 6.31
C PHE A 28 0.55 -0.45 6.94
N LEU A 29 1.43 -1.27 7.50
CA LEU A 29 1.03 -2.50 8.18
C LEU A 29 0.21 -2.25 9.45
N ALA A 30 0.47 -1.16 10.18
CA ALA A 30 -0.35 -0.75 11.31
C ALA A 30 -1.75 -0.30 10.84
N LEU A 31 -1.82 0.51 9.78
CA LEU A 31 -3.08 0.96 9.18
C LEU A 31 -3.97 -0.22 8.77
N ILE A 32 -3.46 -1.15 7.97
CA ILE A 32 -4.29 -2.28 7.49
C ILE A 32 -4.64 -3.28 8.60
N ARG A 33 -4.04 -3.15 9.80
CA ARG A 33 -4.31 -3.97 10.99
C ARG A 33 -5.12 -3.24 12.06
N SER A 34 -5.42 -1.96 11.90
CA SER A 34 -6.11 -1.14 12.92
C SER A 34 -7.57 -1.55 13.15
N GLY A 35 -8.14 -2.40 12.31
CA GLY A 35 -9.56 -2.77 12.35
C GLY A 35 -10.47 -1.72 11.70
N THR A 36 -9.91 -0.61 11.20
CA THR A 36 -10.63 0.39 10.41
C THR A 36 -11.12 -0.24 9.11
N LYS A 37 -12.38 0.06 8.73
CA LYS A 37 -12.88 -0.28 7.39
C LYS A 37 -12.19 0.61 6.37
N LEU A 38 -11.42 0.01 5.47
CA LEU A 38 -10.66 0.68 4.43
C LEU A 38 -11.15 0.15 3.09
N ASP A 39 -11.71 1.01 2.25
CA ASP A 39 -12.38 0.60 1.01
C ASP A 39 -11.42 0.00 -0.04
N PHE A 40 -10.12 0.25 0.12
CA PHE A 40 -9.08 -0.37 -0.70
C PHE A 40 -8.67 -1.78 -0.23
N ILE A 41 -9.25 -2.32 0.85
CA ILE A 41 -8.93 -3.68 1.33
C ILE A 41 -9.98 -4.67 0.85
N ALA A 42 -9.53 -5.70 0.13
CA ALA A 42 -10.31 -6.87 -0.22
C ALA A 42 -9.85 -8.08 0.61
N PHE A 43 -10.80 -8.90 1.07
CA PHE A 43 -10.52 -10.16 1.77
C PHE A 43 -10.80 -11.34 0.84
N TYR A 44 -9.76 -12.12 0.52
CA TYR A 44 -9.88 -13.30 -0.33
C TYR A 44 -9.14 -14.48 0.29
N GLY A 45 -9.85 -15.57 0.60
CA GLY A 45 -9.26 -16.81 1.14
C GLY A 45 -8.43 -16.59 2.41
N GLY A 46 -8.88 -15.70 3.31
CA GLY A 46 -8.17 -15.37 4.56
C GLY A 46 -7.00 -14.39 4.41
N ARG A 47 -6.72 -13.92 3.20
CA ARG A 47 -5.66 -12.94 2.92
C ARG A 47 -6.26 -11.56 2.65
N ARG A 48 -5.54 -10.51 3.08
CA ARG A 48 -5.82 -9.12 2.72
C ARG A 48 -5.10 -8.78 1.43
N LEU A 49 -5.84 -8.29 0.45
CA LEU A 49 -5.35 -7.72 -0.80
C LEU A 49 -5.72 -6.24 -0.85
N ILE A 50 -4.95 -5.48 -1.62
CA ILE A 50 -5.07 -4.04 -1.78
C ILE A 50 -5.53 -3.77 -3.21
N ILE A 51 -6.66 -3.09 -3.36
CA ILE A 51 -7.16 -2.61 -4.64
C ILE A 51 -6.32 -1.40 -5.03
N ARG A 52 -5.45 -1.57 -6.03
CA ARG A 52 -4.39 -0.60 -6.38
C ARG A 52 -4.94 0.80 -6.63
N THR A 53 -5.98 0.90 -7.47
CA THR A 53 -6.55 2.19 -7.92
C THR A 53 -7.28 2.94 -6.81
N ILE A 54 -7.91 2.24 -5.86
CA ILE A 54 -8.55 2.87 -4.70
C ILE A 54 -7.48 3.31 -3.69
N PHE A 55 -6.47 2.47 -3.46
CA PHE A 55 -5.37 2.83 -2.58
C PHE A 55 -4.55 4.02 -3.10
N GLU A 56 -4.36 4.13 -4.41
CA GLU A 56 -3.66 5.26 -5.03
C GLU A 56 -4.35 6.59 -4.69
N LYS A 57 -5.68 6.66 -4.87
CA LYS A 57 -6.47 7.84 -4.48
C LYS A 57 -6.41 8.14 -2.97
N TYR A 58 -6.48 7.09 -2.15
CA TYR A 58 -6.33 7.24 -0.70
C TYR A 58 -4.95 7.80 -0.33
N LEU A 59 -3.90 7.37 -1.02
CA LEU A 59 -2.53 7.80 -0.75
C LEU A 59 -2.28 9.26 -1.11
N ASP A 60 -3.03 9.83 -2.07
CA ASP A 60 -2.96 11.25 -2.41
C ASP A 60 -3.34 12.15 -1.22
N GLU A 61 -4.27 11.69 -0.38
CA GLU A 61 -4.69 12.38 0.86
C GLU A 61 -3.84 12.01 2.07
N HIS A 62 -3.11 10.89 2.00
CA HIS A 62 -2.38 10.27 3.11
C HIS A 62 -0.86 10.11 2.84
N ALA A 63 -0.22 11.16 2.35
CA ALA A 63 1.20 11.16 2.01
C ALA A 63 2.13 10.80 3.19
N GLU A 64 1.67 10.94 4.44
CA GLU A 64 2.39 10.55 5.65
C GLU A 64 2.70 9.05 5.71
N LEU A 65 2.03 8.22 4.92
CA LEU A 65 2.31 6.78 4.81
C LEU A 65 3.59 6.47 4.03
N ARG A 66 4.04 7.38 3.17
CA ARG A 66 5.28 7.21 2.38
C ARG A 66 6.51 7.23 3.29
N ARG A 67 7.60 6.61 2.83
CA ARG A 67 8.89 6.73 3.52
C ARG A 67 9.31 8.19 3.53
N ARG A 68 9.76 8.69 4.70
CA ARG A 68 10.46 9.97 4.75
C ARG A 68 11.77 9.78 4.00
N LYS A 69 11.98 10.55 2.93
CA LYS A 69 13.31 10.69 2.34
C LYS A 69 14.15 11.48 3.33
N THR A 70 14.92 10.81 4.17
CA THR A 70 16.02 11.45 4.87
C THR A 70 17.03 11.80 3.79
N TRP A 71 17.10 13.08 3.43
CA TRP A 71 18.17 13.63 2.62
C TRP A 71 19.49 13.24 3.28
N GLN A 72 20.30 12.42 2.61
CA GLN A 72 21.70 12.30 2.96
C GLN A 72 22.39 13.55 2.40
N HIS A 73 23.07 14.27 3.29
CA HIS A 73 23.87 15.46 2.99
C HIS A 73 24.90 15.18 1.90
#